data_AF-A0A3A8KW55-F1
#
_entry.id   AF-A0A3A8KW55-F1
#
_cell.length_a   1.000
_cell.length_b   1.000
_cell.length_c   1.000
_cell.angle_alpha   90.00
_cell.angle_beta   90.00
_cell.angle_gamma   90.00
#
_symmetry.space_group_name_H-M   'P 1'
#
loop_
_entity.id
_entity.type
_entity.pdbx_description
1 polymer ?
#
loop_
_entity_poly.entity_id
_entity_poly.type
_entity_poly.pdbx_seq_one_letter_code
_entity_poly.pdbx_strand_id
1 'polypeptide(L)'
;MCLLFAGTLVFTGCGSDATSSAKSQSQSLTEGPDLVITHVKGPANVREGDPFIASARVCNQGTEAAHSNGGGVMLQFLLSTTPTQQG
;
A
#
# COMPACT_ATOMS: atom_id res chain seq x y z
N MET A 1 3.24 -1.89 -7.48
CA MET A 1 3.88 -2.85 -8.42
C MET A 1 5.39 -2.89 -8.23
N CYS A 2 5.89 -3.93 -7.56
CA CYS A 2 7.21 -4.50 -7.80
C CYS A 2 7.08 -5.99 -7.49
N LEU A 3 7.13 -6.82 -8.53
CA LEU A 3 6.98 -8.26 -8.42
C LEU A 3 8.26 -8.92 -8.93
N LEU A 4 8.82 -9.80 -8.11
CA LEU A 4 9.80 -10.79 -8.51
C LEU A 4 9.28 -12.15 -8.05
N PHE A 5 8.64 -12.88 -8.95
CA PHE A 5 8.37 -14.29 -8.74
C PHE A 5 9.62 -15.08 -9.12
N ALA A 6 10.41 -15.45 -8.13
CA ALA A 6 11.48 -16.44 -8.27
C ALA A 6 11.00 -17.75 -7.63
N GLY A 7 10.61 -18.71 -8.45
CA GLY A 7 10.31 -20.06 -7.97
C GLY A 7 9.85 -20.99 -9.07
N THR A 8 10.73 -21.88 -9.54
CA THR A 8 10.36 -23.08 -10.29
C THR A 8 9.95 -24.16 -9.29
N LEU A 9 8.66 -24.53 -9.26
CA LEU A 9 8.22 -25.70 -8.50
C LEU A 9 8.40 -26.97 -9.34
N VAL A 10 9.22 -27.89 -8.85
CA VAL A 10 9.32 -29.27 -9.35
C VAL A 10 8.49 -30.15 -8.41
N PHE A 11 7.42 -30.76 -8.91
CA PHE A 11 6.72 -31.84 -8.21
C PHE A 11 6.98 -33.16 -8.93
N THR A 12 7.68 -34.08 -8.26
CA THR A 12 7.65 -35.51 -8.59
C THR A 12 6.81 -36.21 -7.53
N GLY A 13 5.60 -36.66 -7.90
CA GLY A 13 4.75 -37.44 -7.02
C GLY A 13 3.80 -38.33 -7.83
N CYS A 14 3.79 -39.63 -7.54
CA CYS A 14 2.93 -40.64 -8.15
C CYS A 14 2.00 -41.21 -7.05
N GLY A 15 0.67 -41.16 -7.26
CA GLY A 15 -0.33 -41.75 -6.37
C GLY A 15 -1.74 -41.62 -6.93
N SER A 16 -2.41 -42.74 -7.16
CA SER A 16 -3.76 -42.84 -7.73
C SER A 16 -4.85 -42.76 -6.64
N ASP A 17 -5.91 -42.00 -6.95
CA ASP A 17 -7.27 -42.04 -6.38
C ASP A 17 -7.50 -41.64 -4.91
N ALA A 18 -7.58 -40.34 -4.67
CA ALA A 18 -8.63 -39.73 -3.83
C ALA A 18 -8.74 -38.25 -4.21
N THR A 19 -9.92 -37.85 -4.69
CA THR A 19 -10.30 -36.47 -5.02
C THR A 19 -10.07 -35.55 -3.83
N SER A 20 -8.88 -35.01 -3.74
CA SER A 20 -8.60 -33.77 -3.04
C SER A 20 -7.92 -32.88 -4.07
N SER A 21 -8.74 -32.31 -4.95
CA SER A 21 -8.40 -31.04 -5.56
C SER A 21 -8.18 -30.06 -4.41
N ALA A 22 -6.95 -30.03 -3.90
CA ALA A 22 -6.41 -28.83 -3.28
C ALA A 22 -6.33 -27.81 -4.41
N LYS A 23 -7.51 -27.29 -4.76
CA LYS A 23 -7.65 -26.11 -5.55
C LYS A 23 -6.99 -25.07 -4.67
N SER A 24 -5.75 -24.73 -5.00
CA SER A 24 -5.16 -23.47 -4.58
C SER A 24 -5.92 -22.37 -5.30
N GLN A 25 -7.21 -22.26 -5.01
CA GLN A 25 -7.94 -21.03 -5.12
C GLN A 25 -7.39 -20.19 -3.99
N SER A 26 -6.25 -19.54 -4.27
CA SER A 26 -5.89 -18.35 -3.53
C SER A 26 -7.06 -17.41 -3.75
N GLN A 27 -7.92 -17.36 -2.75
CA GLN A 27 -9.01 -16.42 -2.64
C GLN A 27 -8.36 -15.06 -2.77
N SER A 28 -8.82 -14.24 -3.72
CA SER A 28 -8.23 -12.91 -3.86
C SER A 28 -8.44 -12.17 -2.55
N LEU A 29 -7.35 -11.88 -1.85
CA LEU A 29 -7.33 -11.12 -0.61
C LEU A 29 -7.52 -9.66 -1.02
N THR A 30 -8.79 -9.23 -1.08
CA THR A 30 -9.22 -7.84 -1.26
C THR A 30 -8.52 -7.11 -2.42
N GLU A 31 -9.09 -7.18 -3.62
CA GLU A 31 -8.63 -6.36 -4.75
C GLU A 31 -9.11 -4.92 -4.55
N GLY A 32 -8.18 -3.97 -4.73
CA GLY A 32 -8.43 -2.56 -4.55
C GLY A 32 -7.14 -1.74 -4.47
N PRO A 33 -7.23 -0.40 -4.52
CA PRO A 33 -6.10 0.46 -4.24
C PRO A 33 -5.77 0.44 -2.75
N ASP A 34 -4.48 0.36 -2.42
CA ASP A 34 -3.96 0.44 -1.04
C ASP A 34 -2.89 1.53 -0.99
N LEU A 35 -3.26 2.72 -0.52
CA LEU A 35 -2.41 3.90 -0.54
C LEU A 35 -1.73 4.12 0.81
N VAL A 36 -0.41 3.98 0.82
CA VAL A 36 0.41 4.16 2.04
C VAL A 36 1.31 5.39 1.88
N ILE A 37 1.32 6.25 2.89
CA ILE A 37 2.29 7.36 2.98
C ILE A 37 3.64 6.77 3.43
N THR A 38 4.63 6.80 2.55
CA THR A 38 5.96 6.23 2.82
C THR A 38 7.00 7.29 3.19
N HIS A 39 6.75 8.54 2.84
CA HIS A 39 7.65 9.63 3.16
C HIS A 39 6.88 10.95 3.27
N VAL A 40 7.31 11.77 4.22
CA VAL A 40 6.84 13.14 4.39
C VAL A 40 8.08 14.00 4.62
N LYS A 41 8.22 15.06 3.85
CA LYS A 41 9.35 15.98 3.92
C LYS A 41 8.84 17.41 3.99
N GLY A 42 9.43 18.18 4.90
CA GLY A 42 9.18 19.60 5.08
C GLY A 42 10.29 20.25 5.91
N PRO A 43 10.20 21.55 6.17
CA PRO A 43 11.08 22.24 7.12
C PRO A 43 10.96 21.60 8.51
N ALA A 44 12.05 21.61 9.27
CA ALA A 44 12.05 21.11 10.65
C ALA A 44 11.15 21.97 11.58
N ASN A 45 11.08 23.28 11.30
CA ASN A 45 10.24 24.22 12.01
C ASN A 45 9.66 25.22 11.02
N VAL A 46 8.47 25.73 11.32
CA VAL A 46 7.81 26.79 10.55
C VAL A 46 7.30 27.82 11.55
N ARG A 47 7.34 29.11 11.20
CA ARG A 47 6.68 30.14 12.02
C ARG A 47 5.18 30.07 11.77
N GLU A 48 4.41 30.36 12.81
CA GLU A 48 2.96 30.42 12.70
C GLU A 48 2.56 31.52 11.69
N GLY A 49 1.64 31.19 10.79
CA GLY A 49 1.19 32.08 9.72
C GLY A 49 2.09 32.12 8.48
N ASP A 50 3.31 31.61 8.55
CA ASP A 50 4.22 31.60 7.39
C ASP A 50 3.89 30.43 6.44
N PRO A 51 3.89 30.67 5.11
CA PRO A 51 3.72 29.60 4.14
C PRO A 51 4.97 28.70 4.09
N PHE A 52 4.75 27.41 3.85
CA PHE A 52 5.83 26.45 3.66
C PHE A 52 5.46 25.41 2.60
N ILE A 53 6.48 24.71 2.11
CA ILE A 53 6.32 23.61 1.16
C ILE A 53 6.55 22.30 1.92
N ALA A 54 5.58 21.40 1.85
CA ALA A 54 5.74 20.00 2.23
C ALA A 54 5.54 19.10 1.02
N SER A 55 6.27 17.99 0.97
CA SER A 55 6.07 16.94 -0.01
C SER A 55 5.81 15.61 0.68
N ALA A 56 4.85 14.86 0.15
CA ALA A 56 4.52 13.52 0.60
C ALA A 56 4.68 12.54 -0.55
N ARG A 57 5.23 11.37 -0.26
CA ARG A 57 5.25 10.23 -1.18
C ARG A 57 4.19 9.24 -0.75
N VAL A 58 3.27 8.96 -1.67
CA VAL A 58 2.24 7.93 -1.51
C VAL A 58 2.53 6.80 -2.47
N CYS A 59 2.52 5.58 -1.97
CA CYS A 59 2.71 4.38 -2.76
C CYS A 59 1.41 3.59 -2.78
N ASN A 60 0.98 3.15 -3.97
CA ASN A 60 -0.07 2.16 -4.09
C ASN A 60 0.53 0.75 -3.98
N GLN A 61 0.25 0.08 -2.87
CA GLN A 61 0.63 -1.30 -2.59
C GLN A 61 -0.45 -2.30 -3.01
N GLY A 62 -1.62 -1.81 -3.40
CA GLY A 62 -2.76 -2.61 -3.84
C GLY A 62 -2.63 -3.08 -5.28
N THR A 63 -3.61 -3.87 -5.71
CA THR A 63 -3.67 -4.48 -7.04
C THR A 63 -4.42 -3.64 -8.05
N GLU A 64 -5.27 -2.72 -7.60
CA GLU A 64 -6.00 -1.79 -8.47
C GLU A 64 -5.43 -0.38 -8.38
N ALA A 65 -5.55 0.36 -9.46
CA ALA A 65 -5.17 1.76 -9.46
C ALA A 65 -6.16 2.59 -8.64
N ALA A 66 -5.64 3.61 -7.95
CA ALA A 66 -6.45 4.58 -7.21
C ALA A 66 -7.11 5.57 -8.20
N HIS A 67 -8.02 5.06 -9.04
CA HIS A 67 -8.89 5.87 -9.87
C HIS A 67 -10.19 6.05 -9.13
N SER A 68 -10.42 7.24 -8.58
CA SER A 68 -11.77 7.59 -8.14
C SER A 68 -12.59 7.82 -9.41
N ASN A 69 -13.79 7.23 -9.53
CA ASN A 69 -14.72 7.46 -10.64
C ASN A 69 -15.02 8.97 -10.81
N GLY A 70 -14.18 9.69 -11.56
CA GLY A 70 -14.27 11.14 -11.76
C GLY A 70 -13.59 12.04 -10.70
N GLY A 71 -12.84 11.49 -9.74
CA GLY A 71 -12.19 12.24 -8.67
C GLY A 71 -10.68 11.98 -8.56
N GLY A 72 -9.92 12.93 -8.01
CA GLY A 72 -8.51 12.75 -7.66
C GLY A 72 -8.32 12.21 -6.24
N VAL A 73 -7.17 11.61 -5.97
CA VAL A 73 -6.76 11.26 -4.60
C VAL A 73 -6.43 12.54 -3.83
N MET A 74 -7.08 12.75 -2.68
CA MET A 74 -6.85 13.90 -1.81
C MET A 74 -5.96 13.53 -0.63
N LEU A 75 -4.97 14.36 -0.34
CA LEU A 75 -4.14 14.26 0.86
C LEU A 75 -4.46 15.44 1.77
N GLN A 76 -4.75 15.15 3.03
CA GLN A 76 -4.95 16.15 4.08
C GLN A 76 -3.77 16.14 5.03
N PHE A 77 -3.33 17.33 5.41
CA PHE A 77 -2.19 17.53 6.29
C PHE A 77 -2.65 18.34 7.50
N LEU A 78 -2.51 17.78 8.69
CA LEU A 78 -2.82 18.46 9.94
C LEU A 78 -1.52 18.95 10.58
N LEU A 79 -1.41 20.26 10.77
CA LEU A 79 -0.33 20.87 11.55
C LEU A 79 -0.82 21.13 12.96
N SER A 80 -0.02 20.71 13.94
CA SER A 80 -0.27 21.02 15.35
C SER A 80 1.03 21.49 16.01
N THR A 81 0.89 22.45 16.93
CA THR A 81 1.95 22.88 17.86
C THR A 81 1.88 22.13 19.18
N THR A 82 0.84 21.31 19.41
CA THR A 82 0.80 20.41 20.55
C THR A 82 1.66 19.17 20.27
N PRO A 83 2.48 18.71 21.23
CA PRO A 83 3.24 17.48 21.05
C PRO A 83 2.28 16.32 20.76
N THR A 84 2.61 15.50 19.76
CA THR A 84 1.96 14.21 19.63
C THR A 84 2.38 13.36 20.83
N GLN A 85 1.42 12.82 21.56
CA GLN A 85 1.70 11.80 22.58
C GLN A 85 2.17 10.56 21.84
N GLN A 86 3.49 10.44 21.64
CA GLN A 86 4.11 9.18 21.25
C GLN A 86 4.32 8.39 22.54
N GLY A 87 3.47 7.38 22.76
CA GLY A 87 3.71 6.32 23.73
C GLY A 87 4.75 5.34 23.21
#